data_AF-H1DH28-F1
#
_entry.id   AF-H1DH28-F1
#
_cell.length_a   1.000
_cell.length_b   1.000
_cell.length_c   1.000
_cell.angle_alpha   90.00
_cell.angle_beta   90.00
_cell.angle_gamma   90.00
#
_symmetry.space_group_name_H-M   'P 1'
#
loop_
_entity.id
_entity.type
_entity.pdbx_description
1 polymer ?
#
loop_
_entity_poly.entity_id
_entity_poly.type
_entity_poly.pdbx_seq_one_letter_code
_entity_poly.pdbx_strand_id
1 'polypeptide(L)'
;MRNNYLYLFLVFTLLFGVSSCNDDDPTPIPQVTVSVTLNAPDSVSNAVVSNVVATLKNITTGRASEIDVIPAETGASTSFNFTLTVEEGLYNMTLEGDITYAFHDQQITSKIRGYKGNVELTGTNPSISLEGFLHNNTVGEKGNFVLAEIFFTGTETPEKKQYTGDKYFRIYNNSSDTLYADRLMIAESEFTTVKKYNYDPDIMKDAFAAGAIYVVPGTGKDYPVLPGKSILIVDNAINHTEANPNSFDLTKADFEWYDESTNPNFMDVNNPDVPDMDKYYCYTTTIWGPHNRGFKSYVLARVPEGVNKDSYLRNYPYHYEYEMVLPAGTFPMEGDCYKIPNEWVLDAVNCSIESNFVWLVTAPSLDLGWTYCGSVDQDASRYGKSVRRKVASTTADGIVLLQDTNNSAADFEAEAKADPFYIFK
;
A
#
# COMPACT_ATOMS: atom_id res chain seq x y z
N MET A 1 33.98 36.79 -72.80
CA MET A 1 34.02 35.52 -72.06
C MET A 1 32.93 35.61 -71.00
N ARG A 2 31.85 34.83 -70.97
CA ARG A 2 31.61 33.46 -71.42
C ARG A 2 30.08 33.27 -71.58
N ASN A 3 29.71 32.50 -72.59
CA ASN A 3 28.36 32.20 -73.11
C ASN A 3 27.44 31.42 -72.15
N ASN A 4 26.14 31.72 -72.28
CA ASN A 4 24.93 30.88 -72.49
C ASN A 4 24.77 29.44 -71.95
N TYR A 5 23.47 29.14 -71.77
CA TYR A 5 22.73 27.86 -71.77
C TYR A 5 22.46 27.26 -70.37
N LEU A 6 21.21 27.36 -69.86
CA LEU A 6 20.03 26.50 -70.14
C LEU A 6 20.22 25.08 -69.63
N TYR A 7 19.61 24.70 -68.50
CA TYR A 7 19.14 23.32 -68.27
C TYR A 7 17.94 23.27 -67.30
N LEU A 8 16.82 22.84 -67.90
CA LEU A 8 15.70 22.15 -67.30
C LEU A 8 16.21 20.91 -66.53
N PHE A 9 15.82 20.73 -65.26
CA PHE A 9 15.94 19.43 -64.59
C PHE A 9 14.63 19.04 -63.91
N LEU A 10 13.99 18.09 -64.56
CA LEU A 10 12.89 17.25 -64.12
C LEU A 10 13.44 16.24 -63.10
N VAL A 11 12.94 16.22 -61.87
CA VAL A 11 13.23 15.14 -60.91
C VAL A 11 11.94 14.67 -60.25
N PHE A 12 11.46 13.54 -60.78
CA PHE A 12 10.78 12.43 -60.12
C PHE A 12 10.02 12.73 -58.81
N THR A 13 8.72 12.96 -58.93
CA THR A 13 7.74 12.61 -57.89
C THR A 13 7.71 11.08 -57.75
N LEU A 14 8.42 10.55 -56.75
CA LEU A 14 8.20 9.19 -56.26
C LEU A 14 6.84 9.17 -55.54
N LEU A 15 5.84 8.60 -56.21
CA LEU A 15 4.67 8.02 -55.55
C LEU A 15 5.15 6.84 -54.70
N PHE A 16 5.43 7.08 -53.42
CA PHE A 16 5.37 6.01 -52.44
C PHE A 16 3.90 5.73 -52.17
N GLY A 17 3.39 4.68 -52.80
CA GLY A 17 2.14 4.06 -52.39
C GLY A 17 2.29 3.61 -50.94
N VAL A 18 1.53 4.22 -50.05
CA VAL A 18 1.25 3.69 -48.72
C VAL A 18 0.37 2.45 -48.88
N SER A 19 1.00 1.31 -49.11
CA SER A 19 0.41 0.01 -48.76
C SER A 19 0.63 -0.21 -47.27
N SER A 20 -0.28 0.31 -46.47
CA SER A 20 -0.51 -0.20 -45.12
C SER A 20 -1.51 -1.36 -45.24
N CYS A 21 -0.97 -2.56 -45.46
CA CYS A 21 -1.65 -3.84 -45.20
C CYS A 21 -0.90 -4.47 -44.03
N ASN A 22 -1.50 -4.95 -42.94
CA ASN A 22 -2.89 -5.29 -42.69
C ASN A 22 -3.37 -4.67 -41.37
N ASP A 23 -4.62 -4.23 -41.38
CA ASP A 23 -5.49 -4.31 -40.21
C ASP A 23 -5.70 -5.82 -39.92
N ASP A 24 -4.80 -6.41 -39.13
CA ASP A 24 -5.24 -7.54 -38.31
C ASP A 24 -6.08 -6.90 -37.21
N ASP A 25 -7.38 -6.72 -37.49
CA ASP A 25 -8.37 -6.45 -36.45
C ASP A 25 -8.18 -7.56 -35.42
N PRO A 26 -7.73 -7.27 -34.17
CA PRO A 26 -7.68 -8.29 -33.16
C PRO A 26 -9.11 -8.79 -33.01
N THR A 27 -9.32 -10.10 -33.19
CA THR A 27 -10.63 -10.73 -32.97
C THR A 27 -11.19 -10.17 -31.66
N PRO A 28 -12.37 -9.54 -31.66
CA PRO A 28 -12.92 -8.93 -30.45
C PRO A 28 -12.94 -9.97 -29.33
N ILE A 29 -12.37 -9.62 -28.19
CA ILE A 29 -12.40 -10.50 -27.02
C ILE A 29 -13.88 -10.69 -26.67
N PRO A 30 -14.36 -11.94 -26.48
CA PRO A 30 -15.76 -12.19 -26.15
C PRO A 30 -16.19 -11.36 -24.94
N GLN A 31 -17.42 -10.85 -24.97
CA GLN A 31 -17.99 -10.17 -23.81
C GLN A 31 -18.80 -11.14 -22.96
N VAL A 32 -18.73 -10.94 -21.65
CA VAL A 32 -19.47 -11.69 -20.64
C VAL A 32 -20.30 -10.73 -19.78
N THR A 33 -21.56 -11.11 -19.53
CA THR A 33 -22.42 -10.42 -18.57
C THR A 33 -22.23 -11.06 -17.19
N VAL A 34 -21.90 -10.25 -16.21
CA VAL A 34 -21.53 -10.67 -14.86
C VAL A 34 -22.59 -10.18 -13.88
N SER A 35 -23.02 -11.07 -12.98
CA SER A 35 -23.80 -10.68 -11.80
C SER A 35 -22.86 -10.40 -10.64
N VAL A 36 -22.90 -9.21 -10.06
CA VAL A 36 -22.04 -8.82 -8.93
C VAL A 36 -22.90 -8.49 -7.74
N THR A 37 -22.60 -9.08 -6.59
CA THR A 37 -23.25 -8.81 -5.31
C THR A 37 -22.26 -8.10 -4.40
N LEU A 38 -22.61 -6.90 -3.91
CA LEU A 38 -21.91 -6.18 -2.85
C LEU A 38 -22.67 -6.34 -1.54
N ASN A 39 -22.05 -6.96 -0.54
CA ASN A 39 -22.67 -7.11 0.79
C ASN A 39 -22.24 -5.95 1.68
N ALA A 40 -23.17 -5.32 2.38
CA ALA A 40 -22.86 -4.35 3.41
C ALA A 40 -22.09 -5.02 4.57
N PRO A 41 -21.20 -4.30 5.26
CA PRO A 41 -20.51 -4.84 6.43
C PRO A 41 -21.50 -5.14 7.57
N ASP A 42 -21.12 -6.06 8.46
CA ASP A 42 -21.98 -6.57 9.55
C ASP A 42 -22.55 -5.47 10.48
N SER A 43 -21.85 -4.34 10.60
CA SER A 43 -22.27 -3.18 11.39
C SER A 43 -23.40 -2.36 10.77
N VAL A 44 -23.75 -2.63 9.51
CA VAL A 44 -24.70 -1.87 8.72
C VAL A 44 -25.99 -2.67 8.49
N SER A 45 -27.13 -2.05 8.75
CA SER A 45 -28.45 -2.62 8.47
C SER A 45 -29.34 -1.59 7.79
N ASN A 46 -30.33 -2.08 7.03
CA ASN A 46 -31.31 -1.24 6.33
C ASN A 46 -30.67 -0.16 5.46
N ALA A 47 -29.72 -0.54 4.62
CA ALA A 47 -28.92 0.39 3.84
C ALA A 47 -29.44 0.56 2.40
N VAL A 48 -29.23 1.73 1.83
CA VAL A 48 -29.46 2.02 0.41
C VAL A 48 -28.12 2.46 -0.18
N VAL A 49 -27.79 1.92 -1.34
CA VAL A 49 -26.58 2.27 -2.08
C VAL A 49 -26.94 3.04 -3.35
N SER A 50 -26.11 4.02 -3.71
CA SER A 50 -26.29 4.86 -4.91
C SER A 50 -24.95 5.29 -5.48
N ASN A 51 -24.95 5.85 -6.71
CA ASN A 51 -23.75 6.38 -7.37
C ASN A 51 -22.60 5.37 -7.42
N VAL A 52 -22.91 4.12 -7.79
CA VAL A 52 -21.94 3.03 -7.76
C VAL A 52 -21.16 2.99 -9.06
N VAL A 53 -19.83 2.97 -8.94
CA VAL A 53 -18.89 2.78 -10.04
C VAL A 53 -18.16 1.46 -9.83
N ALA A 54 -18.15 0.62 -10.85
CA ALA A 54 -17.33 -0.58 -10.92
C ALA A 54 -16.04 -0.29 -11.68
N THR A 55 -14.89 -0.45 -11.03
CA THR A 55 -13.56 -0.37 -11.65
C THR A 55 -13.01 -1.79 -11.83
N LEU A 56 -12.73 -2.16 -13.07
CA LEU A 56 -12.15 -3.47 -13.43
C LEU A 56 -10.79 -3.28 -14.07
N LYS A 57 -9.72 -3.71 -13.39
CA LYS A 57 -8.36 -3.72 -13.92
C LYS A 57 -8.01 -5.12 -14.45
N ASN A 58 -7.89 -5.26 -15.77
CA ASN A 58 -7.48 -6.50 -16.41
C ASN A 58 -6.01 -6.78 -16.08
N ILE A 59 -5.73 -7.93 -15.48
CA ILE A 59 -4.39 -8.31 -15.02
C ILE A 59 -3.46 -8.59 -16.21
N THR A 60 -4.00 -9.17 -17.28
CA THR A 60 -3.23 -9.54 -18.48
C THR A 60 -2.83 -8.33 -19.31
N THR A 61 -3.73 -7.35 -19.48
CA THR A 61 -3.49 -6.19 -20.36
C THR A 61 -3.09 -4.93 -19.60
N GLY A 62 -3.24 -4.91 -18.28
CA GLY A 62 -3.04 -3.73 -17.43
C GLY A 62 -4.11 -2.65 -17.56
N ARG A 63 -5.07 -2.79 -18.50
CA ARG A 63 -6.11 -1.78 -18.75
C ARG A 63 -7.16 -1.78 -17.65
N ALA A 64 -7.60 -0.59 -17.25
CA ALA A 64 -8.71 -0.39 -16.34
C ALA A 64 -9.94 0.17 -17.07
N SER A 65 -11.12 -0.33 -16.71
CA SER A 65 -12.42 0.16 -17.17
C SER A 65 -13.26 0.61 -15.99
N GLU A 66 -13.94 1.75 -16.12
CA GLU A 66 -14.91 2.25 -15.15
C GLU A 66 -16.31 2.17 -15.75
N ILE A 67 -17.26 1.62 -14.98
CA ILE A 67 -18.63 1.38 -15.41
C ILE A 67 -19.57 1.87 -14.31
N ASP A 68 -20.41 2.86 -14.61
CA ASP A 68 -21.52 3.24 -13.74
C ASP A 68 -22.53 2.09 -13.67
N VAL A 69 -22.84 1.62 -12.47
CA VAL A 69 -23.79 0.53 -12.23
C VAL A 69 -24.90 0.97 -11.28
N ILE A 70 -26.09 0.41 -11.51
CA ILE A 70 -27.28 0.72 -10.72
C ILE A 70 -27.66 -0.53 -9.93
N PRO A 71 -27.91 -0.42 -8.61
CA PRO A 71 -28.35 -1.56 -7.83
C PRO A 71 -29.73 -2.03 -8.30
N ALA A 72 -29.94 -3.35 -8.33
CA ALA A 72 -31.23 -3.95 -8.65
C ALA A 72 -32.27 -3.71 -7.54
N GLU A 73 -31.80 -3.52 -6.31
CA GLU A 73 -32.61 -3.25 -5.13
C GLU A 73 -33.19 -1.83 -5.20
N THR A 74 -34.50 -1.73 -5.03
CA THR A 74 -35.24 -0.46 -5.06
C THR A 74 -35.47 0.12 -3.67
N GLY A 75 -34.95 -0.53 -2.62
CA GLY A 75 -35.16 -0.16 -1.23
C GLY A 75 -34.03 -0.63 -0.32
N ALA A 76 -34.24 -0.51 0.99
CA ALA A 76 -33.23 -0.87 1.98
C ALA A 76 -32.89 -2.37 1.94
N SER A 77 -31.60 -2.69 1.90
CA SER A 77 -31.04 -4.04 1.86
C SER A 77 -29.71 -4.07 2.61
N THR A 78 -29.13 -5.26 2.76
CA THR A 78 -27.73 -5.48 3.17
C THR A 78 -26.93 -6.20 2.08
N SER A 79 -27.55 -6.48 0.94
CA SER A 79 -26.93 -7.09 -0.22
C SER A 79 -27.44 -6.39 -1.48
N PHE A 80 -26.53 -5.93 -2.32
CA PHE A 80 -26.82 -5.10 -3.49
C PHE A 80 -26.33 -5.80 -4.75
N ASN A 81 -27.25 -6.07 -5.68
CA ASN A 81 -26.95 -6.80 -6.91
C ASN A 81 -26.81 -5.83 -8.09
N PHE A 82 -25.78 -6.06 -8.90
CA PHE A 82 -25.44 -5.29 -10.09
C PHE A 82 -25.23 -6.23 -11.27
N THR A 83 -25.47 -5.71 -12.46
CA THR A 83 -25.18 -6.40 -13.72
C THR A 83 -24.23 -5.54 -14.54
N LEU A 84 -23.12 -6.10 -14.98
CA LEU A 84 -22.14 -5.42 -15.84
C LEU A 84 -21.67 -6.33 -16.97
N THR A 85 -21.34 -5.75 -18.12
CA THR A 85 -20.84 -6.47 -19.29
C THR A 85 -19.40 -6.03 -19.57
N VAL A 86 -18.49 -6.98 -19.60
CA VAL A 86 -17.05 -6.75 -19.81
C VAL A 86 -16.45 -7.81 -20.73
N GLU A 87 -15.27 -7.54 -21.28
CA GLU A 87 -14.51 -8.56 -22.01
C GLU A 87 -14.12 -9.71 -21.08
N GLU A 88 -14.01 -10.92 -21.65
CA GLU A 88 -13.51 -12.08 -20.93
C GLU A 88 -12.05 -11.87 -20.49
N GLY A 89 -11.73 -12.26 -19.26
CA GLY A 89 -10.38 -12.12 -18.74
C GLY A 89 -10.25 -12.28 -17.24
N LEU A 90 -9.06 -11.98 -16.75
CA LEU A 90 -8.71 -12.01 -15.33
C LEU A 90 -8.60 -10.57 -14.79
N TYR A 91 -9.33 -10.26 -13.73
CA TYR A 91 -9.49 -8.88 -13.25
C TYR A 91 -9.26 -8.73 -11.74
N ASN A 92 -8.78 -7.55 -11.36
CA ASN A 92 -9.03 -6.99 -10.03
C ASN A 92 -10.25 -6.08 -10.12
N MET A 93 -11.27 -6.36 -9.31
CA MET A 93 -12.56 -5.66 -9.32
C MET A 93 -12.72 -4.83 -8.05
N THR A 94 -13.13 -3.57 -8.21
CA THR A 94 -13.57 -2.68 -7.12
C THR A 94 -14.95 -2.15 -7.45
N LEU A 95 -15.86 -2.16 -6.47
CA LEU A 95 -17.10 -1.39 -6.52
C LEU A 95 -17.02 -0.30 -5.46
N GLU A 96 -17.32 0.94 -5.82
CA GLU A 96 -17.39 2.07 -4.90
C GLU A 96 -18.68 2.85 -5.12
N GLY A 97 -19.32 3.29 -4.03
CA GLY A 97 -20.50 4.15 -4.11
C GLY A 97 -20.82 4.85 -2.81
N ASP A 98 -21.94 5.55 -2.79
CA ASP A 98 -22.52 6.12 -1.58
C ASP A 98 -23.39 5.07 -0.89
N ILE A 99 -23.32 4.99 0.43
CA ILE A 99 -24.20 4.16 1.25
C ILE A 99 -24.88 5.02 2.31
N THR A 100 -26.20 4.86 2.43
CA THR A 100 -27.00 5.51 3.46
C THR A 100 -27.69 4.47 4.31
N TYR A 101 -27.51 4.53 5.64
CA TYR A 101 -28.02 3.53 6.58
C TYR A 101 -28.44 4.17 7.91
N ALA A 102 -29.22 3.43 8.70
CA ALA A 102 -29.65 3.87 10.02
C ALA A 102 -28.67 3.38 11.09
N PHE A 103 -28.23 4.29 11.96
CA PHE A 103 -27.39 3.99 13.12
C PHE A 103 -27.86 4.84 14.31
N HIS A 104 -28.21 4.20 15.43
CA HIS A 104 -28.76 4.87 16.63
C HIS A 104 -29.86 5.91 16.31
N ASP A 105 -30.85 5.52 15.50
CA ASP A 105 -31.97 6.36 15.04
C ASP A 105 -31.58 7.60 14.22
N GLN A 106 -30.33 7.68 13.75
CA GLN A 106 -29.86 8.69 12.82
C GLN A 106 -29.56 8.07 11.46
N GLN A 107 -29.89 8.81 10.40
CA GLN A 107 -29.50 8.44 9.06
C GLN A 107 -28.06 8.93 8.81
N ILE A 108 -27.17 8.00 8.51
CA ILE A 108 -25.77 8.28 8.20
C ILE A 108 -25.55 8.00 6.72
N THR A 109 -24.86 8.92 6.04
CA THR A 109 -24.34 8.72 4.68
C THR A 109 -22.83 8.62 4.74
N SER A 110 -22.27 7.60 4.09
CA SER A 110 -20.84 7.25 4.03
C SER A 110 -20.48 6.80 2.62
N LYS A 111 -19.21 6.51 2.35
CA LYS A 111 -18.83 5.68 1.20
C LYS A 111 -18.81 4.21 1.58
N ILE A 112 -19.18 3.35 0.64
CA ILE A 112 -18.95 1.91 0.68
C ILE A 112 -18.02 1.53 -0.46
N ARG A 113 -17.12 0.60 -0.18
CA ARG A 113 -16.25 -0.01 -1.19
C ARG A 113 -16.22 -1.52 -1.00
N GLY A 114 -16.17 -2.27 -2.09
CA GLY A 114 -15.92 -3.70 -2.09
C GLY A 114 -14.81 -4.03 -3.08
N TYR A 115 -13.94 -4.97 -2.74
CA TYR A 115 -12.80 -5.35 -3.56
C TYR A 115 -12.66 -6.86 -3.67
N LYS A 116 -12.30 -7.35 -4.84
CA LYS A 116 -11.85 -8.73 -5.04
C LYS A 116 -10.81 -8.81 -6.15
N GLY A 117 -9.65 -9.32 -5.79
CA GLY A 117 -8.55 -9.54 -6.72
C GLY A 117 -8.62 -10.90 -7.43
N ASN A 118 -7.93 -11.01 -8.56
CA ASN A 118 -7.74 -12.25 -9.32
C ASN A 118 -9.05 -12.98 -9.68
N VAL A 119 -10.08 -12.23 -10.12
CA VAL A 119 -11.38 -12.79 -10.50
C VAL A 119 -11.39 -13.14 -11.99
N GLU A 120 -11.61 -14.41 -12.29
CA GLU A 120 -11.77 -14.89 -13.66
C GLU A 120 -13.21 -14.67 -14.13
N LEU A 121 -13.34 -13.90 -15.21
CA LEU A 121 -14.60 -13.55 -15.84
C LEU A 121 -14.66 -14.21 -17.22
N THR A 122 -15.14 -15.45 -17.27
CA THR A 122 -15.27 -16.23 -18.51
C THR A 122 -16.58 -17.02 -18.52
N GLY A 123 -17.05 -17.40 -19.71
CA GLY A 123 -18.21 -18.29 -19.86
C GLY A 123 -19.56 -17.59 -19.71
N THR A 124 -20.58 -18.32 -19.24
CA THR A 124 -21.97 -17.83 -19.22
C THR A 124 -22.39 -17.37 -17.82
N ASN A 125 -22.65 -16.07 -17.68
CA ASN A 125 -23.22 -15.44 -16.48
C ASN A 125 -22.48 -15.75 -15.16
N PRO A 126 -21.15 -15.49 -15.06
CA PRO A 126 -20.44 -15.62 -13.80
C PRO A 126 -21.08 -14.72 -12.72
N SER A 127 -21.06 -15.21 -11.48
CA SER A 127 -21.53 -14.49 -10.30
C SER A 127 -20.36 -14.24 -9.34
N ILE A 128 -20.24 -13.00 -8.88
CA ILE A 128 -19.20 -12.58 -7.94
C ILE A 128 -19.86 -11.97 -6.72
N SER A 129 -19.46 -12.45 -5.54
CA SER A 129 -19.75 -11.78 -4.27
C SER A 129 -18.52 -11.01 -3.78
N LEU A 130 -18.75 -9.76 -3.38
CA LEU A 130 -17.82 -8.82 -2.76
C LEU A 130 -18.28 -8.55 -1.33
N GLU A 131 -17.34 -8.57 -0.40
CA GLU A 131 -17.56 -8.04 0.95
C GLU A 131 -17.29 -6.54 0.93
N GLY A 132 -18.32 -5.77 1.30
CA GLY A 132 -18.24 -4.33 1.38
C GLY A 132 -17.74 -3.87 2.74
N PHE A 133 -17.00 -2.77 2.73
CA PHE A 133 -16.53 -2.07 3.91
C PHE A 133 -16.81 -0.58 3.76
N LEU A 134 -17.06 0.08 4.90
CA LEU A 134 -17.19 1.53 4.92
C LEU A 134 -15.81 2.15 4.74
N HIS A 135 -15.73 3.19 3.92
CA HIS A 135 -14.54 4.01 3.77
C HIS A 135 -14.92 5.47 3.93
N ASN A 136 -14.07 6.26 4.57
CA ASN A 136 -14.22 7.70 4.68
C ASN A 136 -12.86 8.32 4.40
N ASN A 137 -12.76 9.18 3.38
CA ASN A 137 -11.58 10.03 3.18
C ASN A 137 -11.50 10.99 4.38
N THR A 138 -10.82 10.59 5.45
CA THR A 138 -10.75 11.32 6.71
C THR A 138 -9.57 12.28 6.63
N VAL A 139 -9.77 13.37 5.92
CA VAL A 139 -8.79 14.46 5.82
C VAL A 139 -9.27 15.63 6.69
N GLY A 140 -8.37 16.24 7.49
CA GLY A 140 -8.69 17.45 8.28
C GLY A 140 -9.16 17.18 9.71
N GLU A 141 -10.30 17.75 10.14
CA GLU A 141 -10.81 17.76 11.53
C GLU A 141 -11.05 16.36 12.15
N LYS A 142 -10.98 15.29 11.34
CA LYS A 142 -11.07 13.89 11.77
C LYS A 142 -9.88 13.04 11.32
N GLY A 143 -8.81 13.68 10.84
CA GLY A 143 -7.59 13.01 10.40
C GLY A 143 -6.82 12.39 11.57
N ASN A 144 -5.87 11.52 11.25
CA ASN A 144 -4.99 10.88 12.22
C ASN A 144 -3.54 10.95 11.73
N PHE A 145 -2.64 10.20 12.36
CA PHE A 145 -1.32 9.94 11.81
C PHE A 145 -1.38 9.08 10.56
N VAL A 146 -0.53 9.41 9.60
CA VAL A 146 -0.39 8.67 8.35
C VAL A 146 1.10 8.50 7.99
N LEU A 147 1.47 7.43 7.30
CA LEU A 147 2.80 7.16 6.72
C LEU A 147 3.11 8.11 5.55
N ALA A 148 3.78 9.22 5.81
CA ALA A 148 4.12 10.23 4.80
C ALA A 148 5.17 9.75 3.79
N GLU A 149 6.14 8.96 4.24
CA GLU A 149 7.21 8.46 3.38
C GLU A 149 7.79 7.18 3.96
N ILE A 150 8.03 6.19 3.09
CA ILE A 150 8.70 4.95 3.46
C ILE A 150 9.92 4.77 2.57
N PHE A 151 11.09 4.77 3.19
CA PHE A 151 12.35 4.55 2.52
C PHE A 151 12.91 3.17 2.87
N PHE A 152 12.43 2.16 2.14
CA PHE A 152 12.85 0.78 2.34
C PHE A 152 14.04 0.36 1.45
N THR A 153 14.39 1.12 0.41
CA THR A 153 15.37 0.67 -0.59
C THR A 153 16.82 0.74 -0.10
N GLY A 154 17.13 1.69 0.79
CA GLY A 154 18.50 2.04 1.16
C GLY A 154 19.24 2.75 0.02
N THR A 155 20.46 3.21 0.28
CA THR A 155 21.29 3.88 -0.74
C THR A 155 22.36 2.95 -1.34
N GLU A 156 23.06 3.44 -2.36
CA GLU A 156 24.30 2.82 -2.84
C GLU A 156 25.50 3.70 -2.46
N THR A 157 26.64 3.07 -2.19
CA THR A 157 27.93 3.77 -2.14
C THR A 157 28.35 4.24 -3.54
N PRO A 158 29.31 5.17 -3.66
CA PRO A 158 29.88 5.54 -4.96
C PRO A 158 30.40 4.34 -5.79
N GLU A 159 30.82 3.26 -5.12
CA GLU A 159 31.27 2.01 -5.72
C GLU A 159 30.13 1.04 -6.11
N LYS A 160 28.86 1.49 -6.09
CA LYS A 160 27.68 0.70 -6.44
C LYS A 160 27.44 -0.52 -5.54
N LYS A 161 27.83 -0.39 -4.27
CA LYS A 161 27.49 -1.37 -3.23
C LYS A 161 26.25 -0.94 -2.50
N GLN A 162 25.35 -1.89 -2.24
CA GLN A 162 24.20 -1.65 -1.37
C GLN A 162 24.68 -1.18 0.00
N TYR A 163 24.05 -0.12 0.50
CA TYR A 163 24.21 0.41 1.84
C TYR A 163 22.93 0.15 2.63
N THR A 164 23.08 -0.21 3.90
CA THR A 164 21.99 -0.56 4.83
C THR A 164 22.16 0.25 6.12
N GLY A 165 21.12 0.35 6.93
CA GLY A 165 21.12 1.19 8.14
C GLY A 165 20.57 2.60 7.94
N ASP A 166 20.30 3.02 6.71
CA ASP A 166 19.80 4.37 6.40
C ASP A 166 18.31 4.42 6.02
N LYS A 167 17.59 3.34 6.33
CA LYS A 167 16.16 3.21 6.05
C LYS A 167 15.35 4.02 7.06
N TYR A 168 14.17 4.48 6.66
CA TYR A 168 13.33 5.26 7.56
C TYR A 168 11.83 5.18 7.23
N PHE A 169 11.04 5.51 8.23
CA PHE A 169 9.61 5.80 8.13
C PHE A 169 9.37 7.24 8.59
N ARG A 170 8.59 7.98 7.83
CA ARG A 170 8.12 9.30 8.21
C ARG A 170 6.64 9.24 8.50
N ILE A 171 6.25 9.60 9.71
CA ILE A 171 4.85 9.62 10.13
C ILE A 171 4.41 11.08 10.24
N TYR A 172 3.27 11.43 9.65
CA TYR A 172 2.76 12.80 9.55
C TYR A 172 1.45 12.93 10.31
N ASN A 173 1.31 13.99 11.10
CA ASN A 173 0.04 14.35 11.70
C ASN A 173 -0.85 15.01 10.64
N ASN A 174 -1.77 14.22 10.07
CA ASN A 174 -2.70 14.63 9.01
C ASN A 174 -4.02 15.18 9.57
N SER A 175 -4.02 15.65 10.83
CA SER A 175 -5.17 16.21 11.53
C SER A 175 -4.98 17.71 11.81
N SER A 176 -6.05 18.37 12.27
CA SER A 176 -6.01 19.75 12.76
C SER A 176 -5.59 19.87 14.24
N ASP A 177 -5.45 18.76 14.95
CA ASP A 177 -5.15 18.73 16.39
C ASP A 177 -3.72 18.28 16.67
N THR A 178 -3.19 18.64 17.84
CA THR A 178 -1.94 18.02 18.31
C THR A 178 -2.21 16.58 18.70
N LEU A 179 -1.54 15.65 18.03
CA LEU A 179 -1.61 14.22 18.32
C LEU A 179 -0.37 13.79 19.09
N TYR A 180 -0.43 12.65 19.78
CA TYR A 180 0.70 12.11 20.54
C TYR A 180 1.21 10.81 19.93
N ALA A 181 2.52 10.76 19.67
CA ALA A 181 3.18 9.63 19.02
C ALA A 181 3.34 8.41 19.95
N ASP A 182 3.18 8.58 21.26
CA ASP A 182 3.21 7.51 22.24
C ASP A 182 2.36 6.32 21.79
N ARG A 183 2.92 5.10 21.87
CA ARG A 183 2.25 3.85 21.49
C ARG A 183 1.88 3.73 20.00
N LEU A 184 2.40 4.58 19.12
CA LEU A 184 2.37 4.32 17.69
C LEU A 184 3.24 3.10 17.39
N MET A 185 2.69 2.18 16.61
CA MET A 185 3.31 0.93 16.23
C MET A 185 3.60 0.95 14.73
N ILE A 186 4.85 0.68 14.36
CA ILE A 186 5.21 0.32 13.00
C ILE A 186 5.32 -1.21 12.94
N ALA A 187 4.66 -1.81 11.95
CA ALA A 187 4.80 -3.24 11.71
C ALA A 187 4.98 -3.57 10.22
N GLU A 188 5.81 -4.56 9.93
CA GLU A 188 6.00 -5.16 8.61
C GLU A 188 5.25 -6.47 8.51
N SER A 189 4.64 -6.75 7.34
CA SER A 189 3.88 -7.97 7.10
C SER A 189 4.72 -9.22 7.26
N GLU A 190 4.15 -10.30 7.80
CA GLU A 190 4.78 -11.63 7.78
C GLU A 190 4.83 -12.16 6.34
N PHE A 191 3.74 -11.99 5.60
CA PHE A 191 3.66 -12.45 4.23
C PHE A 191 4.22 -11.45 3.23
N THR A 192 4.58 -11.94 2.04
CA THR A 192 5.06 -11.11 0.94
C THR A 192 3.99 -10.95 -0.14
N THR A 193 3.93 -9.79 -0.78
CA THR A 193 2.99 -9.48 -1.86
C THR A 193 3.28 -10.24 -3.16
N VAL A 194 4.47 -10.84 -3.26
CA VAL A 194 4.94 -11.58 -4.44
C VAL A 194 4.70 -13.09 -4.39
N LYS A 195 4.17 -13.59 -3.27
CA LYS A 195 3.93 -15.02 -3.08
C LYS A 195 2.71 -15.24 -2.19
N LYS A 196 1.70 -15.90 -2.74
CA LYS A 196 0.46 -16.23 -2.03
C LYS A 196 0.38 -17.72 -1.74
N TYR A 197 -0.06 -18.04 -0.54
CA TYR A 197 -0.55 -19.36 -0.15
C TYR A 197 -1.97 -19.24 0.44
N ASN A 198 -2.63 -20.37 0.62
CA ASN A 198 -3.88 -20.45 1.39
C ASN A 198 -3.50 -20.72 2.84
N TYR A 199 -3.55 -19.67 3.66
CA TYR A 199 -3.21 -19.74 5.08
C TYR A 199 -4.44 -20.14 5.90
N ASP A 200 -4.26 -21.03 6.86
CA ASP A 200 -5.31 -21.47 7.79
C ASP A 200 -4.88 -21.28 9.26
N PRO A 201 -5.64 -20.55 10.09
CA PRO A 201 -6.80 -19.74 9.72
C PRO A 201 -6.39 -18.50 8.92
N ASP A 202 -7.17 -18.10 7.90
CA ASP A 202 -7.04 -16.78 7.27
C ASP A 202 -7.65 -15.71 8.18
N ILE A 203 -6.81 -14.78 8.64
CA ILE A 203 -7.20 -13.71 9.57
C ILE A 203 -7.29 -12.34 8.89
N MET A 204 -6.99 -12.22 7.59
CA MET A 204 -6.74 -10.92 6.94
C MET A 204 -7.90 -9.94 7.10
N LYS A 205 -9.15 -10.44 7.07
CA LYS A 205 -10.38 -9.68 7.32
C LYS A 205 -10.35 -8.93 8.65
N ASP A 206 -9.82 -9.57 9.70
CA ASP A 206 -9.96 -9.12 11.08
C ASP A 206 -8.64 -8.59 11.66
N ALA A 207 -7.49 -9.03 11.16
CA ALA A 207 -6.18 -8.65 11.66
C ALA A 207 -5.07 -8.76 10.60
N PHE A 208 -4.05 -7.92 10.77
CA PHE A 208 -2.82 -7.93 10.00
C PHE A 208 -1.79 -8.89 10.62
N ALA A 209 -1.23 -9.79 9.80
CA ALA A 209 -0.17 -10.70 10.22
C ALA A 209 1.21 -10.02 10.10
N ALA A 210 1.88 -9.81 11.24
CA ALA A 210 3.10 -9.01 11.36
C ALA A 210 4.33 -9.86 11.72
N GLY A 211 5.39 -9.71 10.92
CA GLY A 211 6.69 -10.35 11.13
C GLY A 211 7.67 -9.49 11.94
N ALA A 212 7.45 -8.17 12.02
CA ALA A 212 8.26 -7.23 12.79
C ALA A 212 7.37 -6.13 13.36
N ILE A 213 7.58 -5.74 14.62
CA ILE A 213 6.72 -4.84 15.39
C ILE A 213 7.56 -4.00 16.35
N TYR A 214 7.54 -2.68 16.14
CA TYR A 214 8.24 -1.69 16.95
C TYR A 214 7.28 -0.59 17.38
N VAL A 215 7.35 -0.18 18.64
CA VAL A 215 6.38 0.74 19.26
C VAL A 215 7.09 1.96 19.82
N VAL A 216 6.61 3.16 19.49
CA VAL A 216 7.07 4.39 20.13
C VAL A 216 6.77 4.31 21.63
N PRO A 217 7.76 4.48 22.52
CA PRO A 217 7.54 4.42 23.96
C PRO A 217 6.64 5.57 24.45
N GLY A 218 6.31 5.57 25.74
CA GLY A 218 5.63 6.70 26.38
C GLY A 218 4.29 6.37 27.05
N THR A 219 3.82 7.32 27.85
CA THR A 219 2.67 7.21 28.74
C THR A 219 1.38 7.73 28.14
N GLY A 220 1.44 8.31 26.93
CA GLY A 220 0.31 8.84 26.17
C GLY A 220 0.35 10.35 25.95
N LYS A 221 1.33 11.06 26.53
CA LYS A 221 1.48 12.52 26.39
C LYS A 221 2.93 12.99 26.25
N ASP A 222 3.87 12.07 26.07
CA ASP A 222 5.30 12.38 26.11
C ASP A 222 5.80 12.96 24.77
N TYR A 223 5.18 12.57 23.66
CA TYR A 223 5.64 12.90 22.31
C TYR A 223 4.57 13.64 21.48
N PRO A 224 4.32 14.94 21.74
CA PRO A 224 3.36 15.72 20.96
C PRO A 224 3.87 16.00 19.54
N VAL A 225 3.01 15.79 18.55
CA VAL A 225 3.24 16.12 17.14
C VAL A 225 2.19 17.12 16.71
N LEU A 226 2.64 18.34 16.38
CA LEU A 226 1.75 19.42 15.97
C LEU A 226 1.09 19.13 14.61
N PRO A 227 -0.07 19.74 14.32
CA PRO A 227 -0.71 19.66 13.00
C PRO A 227 0.27 19.95 11.87
N GLY A 228 0.25 19.08 10.86
CA GLY A 228 1.09 19.21 9.68
C GLY A 228 2.60 19.01 9.92
N LYS A 229 2.99 18.44 11.06
CA LYS A 229 4.36 18.05 11.38
C LYS A 229 4.54 16.55 11.28
N SER A 230 5.80 16.13 11.21
CA SER A 230 6.20 14.73 11.17
C SER A 230 7.08 14.38 12.34
N ILE A 231 7.09 13.09 12.65
CA ILE A 231 8.21 12.42 13.30
C ILE A 231 8.94 11.57 12.27
N LEU A 232 10.26 11.47 12.43
CA LEU A 232 11.14 10.63 11.64
C LEU A 232 11.66 9.48 12.51
N ILE A 233 11.42 8.26 12.04
CA ILE A 233 11.89 7.04 12.69
C ILE A 233 12.87 6.36 11.73
N VAL A 234 14.06 5.99 12.21
CA VAL A 234 15.17 5.51 11.38
C VAL A 234 15.74 4.18 11.87
N ASP A 235 16.47 3.49 11.00
CA ASP A 235 17.19 2.25 11.32
C ASP A 235 18.33 2.53 12.31
N ASN A 236 19.32 3.31 11.88
CA ASN A 236 20.41 3.75 12.74
C ASN A 236 20.44 5.29 12.71
N ALA A 237 20.32 5.94 13.87
CA ALA A 237 20.30 7.40 13.94
C ALA A 237 21.71 8.00 13.93
N ILE A 238 22.49 7.71 12.89
CA ILE A 238 23.88 8.18 12.75
C ILE A 238 24.05 9.09 11.53
N ASN A 239 25.23 9.71 11.43
CA ASN A 239 25.62 10.43 10.22
C ASN A 239 26.13 9.45 9.15
N HIS A 240 25.22 8.89 8.34
CA HIS A 240 25.60 7.94 7.29
C HIS A 240 26.48 8.56 6.20
N THR A 241 26.46 9.88 6.04
CA THR A 241 27.27 10.57 5.02
C THR A 241 28.78 10.35 5.19
N GLU A 242 29.23 10.00 6.40
CA GLU A 242 30.63 9.69 6.70
C GLU A 242 31.08 8.38 6.06
N ALA A 243 30.21 7.37 6.02
CA ALA A 243 30.48 6.07 5.41
C ALA A 243 30.01 6.00 3.95
N ASN A 244 28.92 6.68 3.62
CA ASN A 244 28.36 6.76 2.28
C ASN A 244 27.89 8.20 1.97
N PRO A 245 28.62 8.98 1.16
CA PRO A 245 28.26 10.37 0.84
C PRO A 245 26.95 10.52 0.05
N ASN A 246 26.37 9.43 -0.46
CA ASN A 246 25.06 9.44 -1.12
C ASN A 246 23.87 9.26 -0.13
N SER A 247 24.15 9.01 1.15
CA SER A 247 23.15 8.78 2.19
C SER A 247 22.82 10.08 2.95
N PHE A 248 22.29 9.97 4.16
CA PHE A 248 21.73 11.07 4.94
C PHE A 248 22.43 11.23 6.30
N ASP A 249 22.33 12.42 6.88
CA ASP A 249 22.60 12.61 8.31
C ASP A 249 21.29 12.38 9.08
N LEU A 250 21.19 11.23 9.77
CA LEU A 250 20.00 10.82 10.51
C LEU A 250 20.15 11.03 12.03
N THR A 251 21.18 11.74 12.48
CA THR A 251 21.42 12.03 13.91
C THR A 251 20.33 12.87 14.58
N LYS A 252 19.42 13.44 13.78
CA LYS A 252 18.29 14.27 14.25
C LYS A 252 16.93 13.59 14.10
N ALA A 253 16.92 12.27 13.91
CA ALA A 253 15.68 11.50 13.96
C ALA A 253 15.02 11.62 15.34
N ASP A 254 13.70 11.45 15.38
CA ASP A 254 12.94 11.47 16.63
C ASP A 254 13.06 10.14 17.38
N PHE A 255 13.21 9.03 16.65
CA PHE A 255 13.42 7.68 17.19
C PHE A 255 14.29 6.83 16.26
N GLU A 256 14.91 5.79 16.82
CA GLU A 256 15.50 4.68 16.06
C GLU A 256 14.93 3.31 16.46
N TRP A 257 14.98 2.31 15.58
CA TRP A 257 14.60 0.93 15.94
C TRP A 257 15.81 0.05 16.25
N TYR A 258 16.55 0.40 17.30
CA TYR A 258 17.73 -0.37 17.68
C TYR A 258 17.42 -1.86 17.98
N ASP A 259 18.20 -2.76 17.36
CA ASP A 259 18.13 -4.20 17.57
C ASP A 259 19.38 -4.77 18.26
N GLU A 260 19.18 -5.37 19.44
CA GLU A 260 20.20 -6.20 20.07
C GLU A 260 20.37 -7.54 19.32
N SER A 261 21.38 -7.58 18.45
CA SER A 261 21.71 -8.79 17.70
C SER A 261 22.38 -9.85 18.57
N THR A 262 21.89 -11.09 18.46
CA THR A 262 22.53 -12.26 19.08
C THR A 262 23.74 -12.77 18.29
N ASN A 263 23.99 -12.24 17.09
CA ASN A 263 25.09 -12.63 16.23
C ASN A 263 26.14 -11.51 16.14
N PRO A 264 27.35 -11.72 16.68
CA PRO A 264 28.38 -10.66 16.74
C PRO A 264 28.90 -10.21 15.37
N ASN A 265 28.58 -10.93 14.29
CA ASN A 265 28.94 -10.52 12.93
C ASN A 265 27.94 -9.54 12.31
N PHE A 266 26.79 -9.35 12.94
CA PHE A 266 25.71 -8.48 12.47
C PHE A 266 25.23 -7.62 13.65
N MET A 267 26.12 -6.79 14.18
CA MET A 267 25.80 -5.88 15.28
C MET A 267 25.15 -4.61 14.74
N ASP A 268 24.12 -4.16 15.45
CA ASP A 268 23.50 -2.87 15.21
C ASP A 268 24.25 -1.73 15.92
N VAL A 269 24.00 -0.50 15.49
CA VAL A 269 24.62 0.72 16.02
C VAL A 269 23.55 1.55 16.71
N ASN A 270 23.60 1.61 18.04
CA ASN A 270 22.75 2.48 18.85
C ASN A 270 23.36 3.89 18.96
N ASN A 271 22.56 4.91 18.74
CA ASN A 271 22.85 6.28 19.11
C ASN A 271 22.15 6.65 20.44
N PRO A 272 22.88 6.77 21.56
CA PRO A 272 22.29 7.02 22.87
C PRO A 272 21.62 8.41 23.00
N ASP A 273 21.83 9.32 22.04
CA ASP A 273 21.20 10.64 22.01
C ASP A 273 19.82 10.62 21.31
N VAL A 274 19.44 9.51 20.67
CA VAL A 274 18.14 9.31 20.01
C VAL A 274 17.37 8.19 20.73
N PRO A 275 16.11 8.40 21.13
CA PRO A 275 15.33 7.38 21.81
C PRO A 275 15.08 6.13 20.95
N ASP A 276 15.24 4.96 21.56
CA ASP A 276 14.90 3.68 20.94
C ASP A 276 13.38 3.43 20.94
N MET A 277 12.89 2.82 19.87
CA MET A 277 11.57 2.19 19.85
C MET A 277 11.55 0.90 20.69
N ASP A 278 10.42 0.61 21.33
CA ASP A 278 10.20 -0.66 22.00
C ASP A 278 9.99 -1.76 20.96
N LYS A 279 11.00 -2.62 20.75
CA LYS A 279 10.86 -3.86 19.98
C LYS A 279 9.88 -4.79 20.67
N TYR A 280 8.68 -4.98 20.12
CA TYR A 280 7.73 -5.97 20.63
C TYR A 280 8.08 -7.35 20.11
N TYR A 281 8.27 -7.49 18.79
CA TYR A 281 8.58 -8.74 18.12
C TYR A 281 9.36 -8.50 16.83
N CYS A 282 10.22 -9.44 16.45
CA CYS A 282 10.80 -9.49 15.11
C CYS A 282 11.19 -10.94 14.76
N TYR A 283 10.92 -11.34 13.52
CA TYR A 283 11.25 -12.68 13.01
C TYR A 283 12.76 -12.94 12.97
N THR A 284 13.59 -11.88 12.92
CA THR A 284 15.05 -12.00 12.94
C THR A 284 15.62 -11.80 14.34
N THR A 285 16.69 -12.55 14.62
CA THR A 285 17.52 -12.45 15.83
C THR A 285 18.72 -11.52 15.67
N THR A 286 18.83 -10.87 14.51
CA THR A 286 19.82 -9.83 14.20
C THR A 286 19.12 -8.47 14.06
N ILE A 287 19.30 -7.78 12.94
CA ILE A 287 18.81 -6.43 12.66
C ILE A 287 17.63 -6.54 11.70
N TRP A 288 16.51 -5.95 12.06
CA TRP A 288 15.40 -5.76 11.14
C TRP A 288 15.72 -4.64 10.15
N GLY A 289 15.45 -4.91 8.88
CA GLY A 289 15.44 -3.88 7.87
C GLY A 289 14.22 -4.08 6.98
N PRO A 290 13.45 -3.02 6.69
CA PRO A 290 12.36 -3.07 5.71
C PRO A 290 12.80 -3.77 4.42
N HIS A 291 11.96 -4.66 3.89
CA HIS A 291 12.31 -5.46 2.72
C HIS A 291 12.75 -4.60 1.53
N ASN A 292 14.04 -4.65 1.19
CA ASN A 292 14.69 -3.65 0.33
C ASN A 292 14.27 -3.64 -1.15
N ARG A 293 13.44 -4.61 -1.56
CA ARG A 293 12.82 -4.66 -2.90
C ARG A 293 11.33 -4.32 -2.86
N GLY A 294 10.78 -4.01 -1.68
CA GLY A 294 9.40 -3.61 -1.49
C GLY A 294 8.40 -4.74 -1.70
N PHE A 295 8.63 -5.94 -1.13
CA PHE A 295 7.70 -7.09 -1.27
C PHE A 295 6.83 -7.28 -0.03
N LYS A 296 6.85 -6.32 0.88
CA LYS A 296 6.20 -6.36 2.18
C LYS A 296 5.31 -5.14 2.30
N SER A 297 4.32 -5.23 3.17
CA SER A 297 3.44 -4.11 3.50
C SER A 297 3.75 -3.62 4.91
N TYR A 298 3.47 -2.34 5.14
CA TYR A 298 3.71 -1.70 6.42
C TYR A 298 2.40 -1.14 6.96
N VAL A 299 2.16 -1.33 8.24
CA VAL A 299 1.02 -0.72 8.94
C VAL A 299 1.52 0.21 10.03
N LEU A 300 0.85 1.35 10.15
CA LEU A 300 0.90 2.21 11.30
C LEU A 300 -0.33 1.90 12.15
N ALA A 301 -0.12 1.43 13.37
CA ALA A 301 -1.20 1.13 14.31
C ALA A 301 -1.00 1.89 15.62
N ARG A 302 -1.99 1.82 16.52
CA ARG A 302 -1.87 2.33 17.88
C ARG A 302 -2.18 1.24 18.89
N VAL A 303 -1.25 0.98 19.79
CA VAL A 303 -1.47 0.04 20.89
C VAL A 303 -2.52 0.61 21.84
N PRO A 304 -3.64 -0.10 22.10
CA PRO A 304 -4.68 0.37 22.99
C PRO A 304 -4.19 0.65 24.41
N GLU A 305 -4.93 1.48 25.13
CA GLU A 305 -4.64 1.72 26.54
C GLU A 305 -4.81 0.43 27.35
N GLY A 306 -3.87 0.18 28.27
CA GLY A 306 -3.82 -1.04 29.06
C GLY A 306 -3.16 -2.25 28.39
N VAL A 307 -2.81 -2.18 27.09
CA VAL A 307 -2.00 -3.20 26.42
C VAL A 307 -0.53 -2.81 26.47
N ASN A 308 0.29 -3.64 27.10
CA ASN A 308 1.75 -3.55 27.10
C ASN A 308 2.40 -4.72 26.34
N LYS A 309 3.73 -4.67 26.13
CA LYS A 309 4.49 -5.71 25.43
C LYS A 309 4.17 -7.13 25.90
N ASP A 310 4.26 -7.40 27.20
CA ASP A 310 4.01 -8.75 27.75
C ASP A 310 2.58 -9.23 27.49
N SER A 311 1.59 -8.36 27.67
CA SER A 311 0.19 -8.68 27.39
C SER A 311 -0.08 -8.87 25.90
N TYR A 312 0.60 -8.10 25.04
CA TYR A 312 0.51 -8.22 23.60
C TYR A 312 1.05 -9.57 23.14
N LEU A 313 2.29 -9.89 23.55
CA LEU A 313 2.96 -11.15 23.18
C LEU A 313 2.23 -12.39 23.69
N ARG A 314 1.48 -12.28 24.79
CA ARG A 314 0.66 -13.38 25.29
C ARG A 314 -0.67 -13.55 24.54
N ASN A 315 -1.32 -12.46 24.16
CA ASN A 315 -2.72 -12.48 23.74
C ASN A 315 -2.91 -12.42 22.22
N TYR A 316 -1.90 -11.98 21.47
CA TYR A 316 -1.98 -11.81 20.01
C TYR A 316 -1.01 -12.69 19.19
N PRO A 317 -0.60 -13.91 19.63
CA PRO A 317 0.11 -14.80 18.73
C PRO A 317 -0.81 -15.23 17.57
N TYR A 318 -0.21 -15.54 16.43
CA TYR A 318 -0.87 -16.11 15.28
C TYR A 318 -0.02 -17.26 14.73
N HIS A 319 -0.56 -18.46 14.88
CA HIS A 319 -0.04 -19.67 14.25
C HIS A 319 -0.85 -19.93 12.98
N TYR A 320 -0.18 -20.29 11.90
CA TYR A 320 -0.82 -20.58 10.62
C TYR A 320 -0.18 -21.78 9.93
N GLU A 321 -1.01 -22.51 9.20
CA GLU A 321 -0.59 -23.60 8.32
C GLU A 321 -0.85 -23.23 6.86
N TYR A 322 -0.07 -23.82 5.95
CA TYR A 322 -0.30 -23.72 4.50
C TYR A 322 0.32 -24.89 3.75
N GLU A 323 -0.19 -25.15 2.54
CA GLU A 323 0.40 -26.14 1.64
C GLU A 323 1.33 -25.48 0.61
N MET A 324 2.58 -25.97 0.55
CA MET A 324 3.52 -25.60 -0.50
C MET A 324 3.50 -26.63 -1.63
N VAL A 325 3.03 -26.22 -2.80
CA VAL A 325 3.01 -27.07 -4.01
C VAL A 325 4.29 -26.83 -4.82
N LEU A 326 5.12 -27.87 -4.97
CA LEU A 326 6.34 -27.88 -5.77
C LEU A 326 6.29 -29.02 -6.80
N PRO A 327 7.15 -29.03 -7.85
CA PRO A 327 7.23 -30.16 -8.79
C PRO A 327 7.50 -31.52 -8.10
N ALA A 328 8.13 -31.51 -6.93
CA ALA A 328 8.43 -32.70 -6.14
C ALA A 328 7.25 -33.21 -5.30
N GLY A 329 6.17 -32.44 -5.16
CA GLY A 329 4.99 -32.78 -4.35
C GLY A 329 4.41 -31.59 -3.59
N THR A 330 3.36 -31.86 -2.81
CA THR A 330 2.75 -30.91 -1.87
C THR A 330 3.30 -31.16 -0.47
N PHE A 331 3.76 -30.10 0.20
CA PHE A 331 4.37 -30.16 1.52
C PHE A 331 3.56 -29.30 2.50
N PRO A 332 3.10 -29.87 3.64
CA PRO A 332 2.52 -29.07 4.71
C PRO A 332 3.61 -28.22 5.35
N MET A 333 3.29 -26.96 5.59
CA MET A 333 4.16 -25.97 6.21
C MET A 333 3.37 -25.25 7.30
N GLU A 334 4.07 -24.76 8.31
CA GLU A 334 3.52 -23.96 9.39
C GLU A 334 4.43 -22.77 9.68
N GLY A 335 3.90 -21.77 10.37
CA GLY A 335 4.65 -20.61 10.84
C GLY A 335 3.95 -19.90 11.99
N ASP A 336 4.73 -19.09 12.71
CA ASP A 336 4.27 -18.29 13.83
C ASP A 336 4.65 -16.83 13.61
N CYS A 337 3.72 -15.94 13.85
CA CYS A 337 3.95 -14.51 13.94
C CYS A 337 2.96 -13.88 14.92
N TYR A 338 2.78 -12.56 14.86
CA TYR A 338 1.82 -11.85 15.71
C TYR A 338 0.77 -11.17 14.86
N LYS A 339 -0.46 -11.11 15.37
CA LYS A 339 -1.57 -10.41 14.70
C LYS A 339 -1.81 -9.03 15.31
N ILE A 340 -2.13 -8.06 14.47
CA ILE A 340 -2.55 -6.72 14.86
C ILE A 340 -4.01 -6.57 14.44
N PRO A 341 -4.98 -6.46 15.37
CA PRO A 341 -6.37 -6.25 15.01
C PRO A 341 -6.51 -5.06 14.04
N ASN A 342 -7.30 -5.23 12.98
CA ASN A 342 -7.47 -4.19 11.96
C ASN A 342 -8.06 -2.89 12.55
N GLU A 343 -8.82 -2.99 13.64
CA GLU A 343 -9.33 -1.84 14.40
C GLU A 343 -8.24 -0.97 15.06
N TRP A 344 -7.00 -1.47 15.20
CA TRP A 344 -5.88 -0.69 15.76
C TRP A 344 -5.10 0.04 14.68
N VAL A 345 -5.26 -0.36 13.41
CA VAL A 345 -4.52 0.19 12.28
C VAL A 345 -5.07 1.58 11.96
N LEU A 346 -4.16 2.55 11.95
CA LEU A 346 -4.42 3.93 11.57
C LEU A 346 -4.18 4.14 10.07
N ASP A 347 -3.19 3.45 9.51
CA ASP A 347 -2.79 3.57 8.12
C ASP A 347 -2.05 2.30 7.65
N ALA A 348 -2.15 1.97 6.36
CA ALA A 348 -1.52 0.81 5.75
C ALA A 348 -0.98 1.13 4.36
N VAL A 349 0.21 0.61 4.04
CA VAL A 349 0.87 0.82 2.76
C VAL A 349 1.37 -0.52 2.24
N ASN A 350 0.76 -1.04 1.18
CA ASN A 350 1.28 -2.18 0.46
C ASN A 350 2.39 -1.77 -0.50
N CYS A 351 3.52 -2.47 -0.43
CA CYS A 351 4.57 -2.36 -1.44
C CYS A 351 4.66 -3.65 -2.27
N SER A 352 4.90 -3.50 -3.55
CA SER A 352 5.25 -4.60 -4.45
C SER A 352 6.12 -4.07 -5.60
N ILE A 353 6.39 -4.94 -6.56
CA ILE A 353 6.89 -4.60 -7.90
C ILE A 353 5.92 -5.17 -8.94
N GLU A 354 5.88 -4.56 -10.12
CA GLU A 354 4.97 -4.95 -11.18
C GLU A 354 5.22 -6.38 -11.67
N SER A 355 6.47 -6.77 -11.88
CA SER A 355 6.80 -8.08 -12.46
C SER A 355 6.40 -9.28 -11.60
N ASN A 356 6.13 -9.07 -10.31
CA ASN A 356 5.94 -10.16 -9.35
C ASN A 356 4.72 -9.96 -8.43
N PHE A 357 3.93 -8.89 -8.55
CA PHE A 357 2.77 -8.71 -7.69
C PHE A 357 1.75 -9.85 -7.87
N VAL A 358 1.39 -10.53 -6.78
CA VAL A 358 0.42 -11.63 -6.79
C VAL A 358 -0.84 -11.27 -6.02
N TRP A 359 -0.70 -10.58 -4.88
CA TRP A 359 -1.81 -10.30 -3.96
C TRP A 359 -1.45 -9.22 -2.93
N LEU A 360 -2.48 -8.66 -2.31
CA LEU A 360 -2.37 -7.78 -1.13
C LEU A 360 -2.20 -8.64 0.13
N VAL A 361 -1.43 -8.14 1.10
CA VAL A 361 -1.23 -8.79 2.40
C VAL A 361 -1.87 -8.00 3.56
N THR A 362 -2.63 -6.94 3.22
CA THR A 362 -3.50 -6.20 4.12
C THR A 362 -4.95 -6.43 3.73
N ALA A 363 -5.88 -6.24 4.68
CA ALA A 363 -7.29 -6.15 4.33
C ALA A 363 -7.51 -5.02 3.30
N PRO A 364 -8.36 -5.22 2.28
CA PRO A 364 -8.68 -4.16 1.32
C PRO A 364 -9.34 -2.92 1.95
N SER A 365 -9.91 -3.07 3.16
CA SER A 365 -10.42 -1.95 3.95
C SER A 365 -9.32 -1.03 4.49
N LEU A 366 -8.10 -1.55 4.66
CA LEU A 366 -6.94 -0.78 5.12
C LEU A 366 -6.16 -0.21 3.94
N ASP A 367 -5.88 -1.03 2.92
CA ASP A 367 -5.27 -0.59 1.68
C ASP A 367 -5.60 -1.58 0.56
N LEU A 368 -6.22 -1.08 -0.52
CA LEU A 368 -6.61 -1.88 -1.69
C LEU A 368 -5.65 -1.74 -2.89
N GLY A 369 -4.65 -0.87 -2.76
CA GLY A 369 -3.64 -0.62 -3.77
C GLY A 369 -2.28 -1.15 -3.35
N TRP A 370 -1.27 -0.84 -4.16
CA TRP A 370 0.13 -1.00 -3.80
C TRP A 370 0.96 0.07 -4.51
N THR A 371 2.13 0.38 -3.94
CA THR A 371 3.12 1.32 -4.48
C THR A 371 4.49 0.66 -4.56
N TYR A 372 5.48 1.32 -5.17
CA TYR A 372 6.75 0.69 -5.52
C TYR A 372 7.93 1.66 -5.61
N CYS A 373 9.13 1.10 -5.55
CA CYS A 373 10.40 1.80 -5.82
C CYS A 373 11.20 1.16 -6.97
N GLY A 374 10.60 0.23 -7.71
CA GLY A 374 11.12 -0.38 -8.93
C GLY A 374 10.06 -1.25 -9.59
N SER A 375 10.27 -1.64 -10.85
CA SER A 375 9.28 -2.42 -11.62
C SER A 375 9.61 -3.91 -11.71
N VAL A 376 10.86 -4.28 -11.45
CA VAL A 376 11.37 -5.67 -11.56
C VAL A 376 12.13 -6.12 -10.32
N ASP A 377 12.29 -7.43 -10.12
CA ASP A 377 13.08 -7.96 -9.02
C ASP A 377 14.53 -7.51 -9.16
N GLN A 378 15.12 -7.08 -8.05
CA GLN A 378 16.49 -6.55 -7.97
C GLN A 378 16.77 -5.34 -8.88
N ASP A 379 15.75 -4.54 -9.22
CA ASP A 379 15.93 -3.30 -9.99
C ASP A 379 17.06 -2.44 -9.40
N ALA A 380 18.13 -2.24 -10.17
CA ALA A 380 19.32 -1.50 -9.74
C ALA A 380 19.04 0.00 -9.57
N SER A 381 17.96 0.51 -10.18
CA SER A 381 17.56 1.92 -10.06
C SER A 381 16.78 2.22 -8.78
N ARG A 382 16.43 1.21 -7.97
CA ARG A 382 15.58 1.37 -6.79
C ARG A 382 16.23 2.17 -5.66
N TYR A 383 17.55 2.14 -5.56
CA TYR A 383 18.26 2.73 -4.43
C TYR A 383 18.12 4.25 -4.39
N GLY A 384 17.98 4.81 -3.19
CA GLY A 384 17.71 6.23 -2.99
C GLY A 384 16.30 6.67 -3.38
N LYS A 385 15.41 5.72 -3.73
CA LYS A 385 13.99 5.97 -3.96
C LYS A 385 13.15 5.52 -2.77
N SER A 386 12.06 6.21 -2.56
CA SER A 386 11.05 6.00 -1.52
C SER A 386 9.67 6.01 -2.16
N VAL A 387 8.67 5.61 -1.39
CA VAL A 387 7.28 5.94 -1.70
C VAL A 387 6.88 7.11 -0.83
N ARG A 388 6.43 8.21 -1.44
CA ARG A 388 6.06 9.44 -0.73
C ARG A 388 4.60 9.77 -0.97
N ARG A 389 3.85 10.04 0.09
CA ARG A 389 2.43 10.37 0.00
C ARG A 389 2.22 11.70 -0.73
N LYS A 390 1.18 11.78 -1.56
CA LYS A 390 0.80 12.98 -2.32
C LYS A 390 0.11 13.99 -1.41
N VAL A 391 0.15 15.25 -1.80
CA VAL A 391 -0.64 16.32 -1.16
C VAL A 391 -2.05 16.31 -1.74
N ALA A 392 -3.06 16.23 -0.88
CA ALA A 392 -4.46 16.35 -1.27
C ALA A 392 -4.90 17.81 -1.35
N SER A 393 -4.58 18.59 -0.32
CA SER A 393 -4.96 20.01 -0.23
C SER A 393 -4.15 20.74 0.83
N THR A 394 -4.33 22.05 0.91
CA THR A 394 -3.80 22.88 2.00
C THR A 394 -4.95 23.67 2.60
N THR A 395 -5.06 23.63 3.92
CA THR A 395 -6.07 24.38 4.69
C THR A 395 -5.82 25.89 4.64
N ALA A 396 -6.82 26.69 5.02
CA ALA A 396 -6.72 28.15 5.01
C ALA A 396 -5.65 28.70 5.97
N ASP A 397 -5.36 27.97 7.06
CA ASP A 397 -4.32 28.25 8.05
C ASP A 397 -2.95 27.66 7.68
N GLY A 398 -2.84 27.04 6.50
CA GLY A 398 -1.56 26.62 5.92
C GLY A 398 -1.10 25.21 6.31
N ILE A 399 -1.93 24.42 6.98
CA ILE A 399 -1.68 23.00 7.23
C ILE A 399 -1.86 22.23 5.92
N VAL A 400 -0.80 21.56 5.47
CA VAL A 400 -0.85 20.66 4.31
C VAL A 400 -1.52 19.35 4.72
N LEU A 401 -2.44 18.89 3.90
CA LEU A 401 -3.18 17.66 4.11
C LEU A 401 -2.75 16.64 3.05
N LEU A 402 -2.25 15.50 3.50
CA LEU A 402 -1.80 14.41 2.65
C LEU A 402 -2.98 13.55 2.22
N GLN A 403 -2.89 13.01 0.99
CA GLN A 403 -3.91 12.17 0.41
C GLN A 403 -3.91 10.79 1.06
N ASP A 404 -5.09 10.35 1.50
CA ASP A 404 -5.30 9.03 2.07
C ASP A 404 -6.68 8.51 1.67
N THR A 405 -6.69 7.58 0.72
CA THR A 405 -7.89 6.97 0.14
C THR A 405 -7.94 5.47 0.39
N ASN A 406 -7.09 4.97 1.30
CA ASN A 406 -6.81 3.56 1.54
C ASN A 406 -6.45 2.84 0.23
N ASN A 407 -5.65 3.50 -0.61
CA ASN A 407 -5.19 2.97 -1.88
C ASN A 407 -3.79 3.49 -2.19
N SER A 408 -2.77 2.71 -1.87
CA SER A 408 -1.36 3.08 -2.06
C SER A 408 -1.02 3.54 -3.49
N ALA A 409 -1.67 2.98 -4.51
CA ALA A 409 -1.44 3.38 -5.90
C ALA A 409 -1.97 4.80 -6.19
N ALA A 410 -3.07 5.19 -5.55
CA ALA A 410 -3.65 6.52 -5.65
C ALA A 410 -2.88 7.52 -4.77
N ASP A 411 -2.48 7.11 -3.58
CA ASP A 411 -2.05 8.00 -2.49
C ASP A 411 -0.56 8.35 -2.56
N PHE A 412 0.28 7.53 -3.19
CA PHE A 412 1.73 7.72 -3.21
C PHE A 412 2.28 8.10 -4.58
N GLU A 413 3.26 9.00 -4.58
CA GLU A 413 4.27 9.12 -5.62
C GLU A 413 5.24 7.94 -5.47
N ALA A 414 5.14 6.99 -6.38
CA ALA A 414 6.09 5.89 -6.50
C ALA A 414 7.45 6.42 -6.97
N GLU A 415 8.53 5.74 -6.57
CA GLU A 415 9.89 6.08 -6.99
C GLU A 415 10.37 7.51 -6.67
N ALA A 416 9.73 8.18 -5.71
CA ALA A 416 10.14 9.51 -5.27
C ALA A 416 11.57 9.48 -4.74
N LYS A 417 12.40 10.47 -5.11
CA LYS A 417 13.74 10.62 -4.51
C LYS A 417 13.57 10.76 -3.00
N ALA A 418 14.18 9.85 -2.23
CA ALA A 418 14.10 9.83 -0.77
C ALA A 418 14.64 11.14 -0.19
N ASP A 419 13.90 11.69 0.78
CA ASP A 419 14.27 12.90 1.51
C ASP A 419 13.66 12.84 2.93
N PRO A 420 14.45 12.41 3.94
CA PRO A 420 13.95 12.22 5.31
C PRO A 420 13.42 13.52 5.95
N PHE A 421 13.83 14.68 5.44
CA PHE A 421 13.44 16.00 5.94
C PHE A 421 12.58 16.78 4.94
N TYR A 422 11.93 16.07 4.02
CA TYR A 422 11.11 16.69 2.97
C TYR A 422 10.03 17.61 3.56
N ILE A 423 9.87 18.79 2.98
CA ILE A 423 8.83 19.75 3.39
C ILE A 423 7.70 19.67 2.37
N PHE A 424 6.53 19.18 2.80
CA PHE A 424 5.31 19.21 2.00
C PHE A 424 4.87 20.65 1.73
N LYS A 425 4.38 20.91 0.51
CA LYS A 425 4.01 22.24 0.01
C LYS A 425 2.66 22.23 -0.65
#